data_AF-A0A538LSQ2-F1
#
_entry.id   AF-A0A538LSQ2-F1
#
_cell.length_a   1.000
_cell.length_b   1.000
_cell.length_c   1.000
_cell.angle_alpha   90.00
_cell.angle_beta   90.00
_cell.angle_gamma   90.00
#
_symmetry.space_group_name_H-M   'P 1'
#
loop_
_entity.id
_entity.type
_entity.pdbx_description
1 polymer ?
#
loop_
_entity_poly.entity_id
_entity_poly.type
_entity_poly.pdbx_seq_one_letter_code
_entity_poly.pdbx_strand_id
1 'polypeptide(L)'
;ETEAGQRLLEAAGVDASQLPALIRYDGQVVIDPSLPDLARAIGVSVKNEIESCELAIVGAGPAGLTAAVYAASEGLDTVLLDQAVSGGQAGTSPLIRNYPGFPHGIDGGVLMERTCEQAWLMGAHIIFAQQAVALEGRGTHRVVRMLDGAELQARTVLIAT
;
A
#
# COMPACT_ATOMS: atom_id res chain seq x y z
N GLU A 1 -17.05 23.01 11.70
CA GLU A 1 -17.56 22.38 10.48
C GLU A 1 -17.84 23.46 9.45
N THR A 2 -17.58 23.21 8.18
CA THR A 2 -17.93 24.16 7.11
C THR A 2 -19.40 23.97 6.72
N GLU A 3 -20.05 25.05 6.31
CA GLU A 3 -21.46 25.01 5.83
C GLU A 3 -21.65 24.03 4.65
N ALA A 4 -20.61 23.89 3.81
CA ALA A 4 -20.59 22.91 2.72
C ALA A 4 -20.57 21.46 3.23
N GLY A 5 -19.85 21.17 4.31
CA GLY A 5 -19.81 19.83 4.92
C GLY A 5 -21.15 19.43 5.53
N GLN A 6 -21.81 20.35 6.23
CA GLN A 6 -23.14 20.11 6.82
C GLN A 6 -24.19 19.81 5.75
N ARG A 7 -24.18 20.56 4.64
CA ARG A 7 -25.07 20.30 3.49
C ARG A 7 -24.83 18.93 2.86
N LEU A 8 -23.57 18.49 2.77
CA LEU A 8 -23.25 17.15 2.25
C LEU A 8 -23.78 16.05 3.19
N LEU A 9 -23.64 16.22 4.51
CA LEU A 9 -24.16 15.28 5.50
C LEU A 9 -25.70 15.19 5.47
N GLU A 10 -26.38 16.33 5.41
CA GLU A 10 -27.85 16.38 5.28
C GLU A 10 -28.32 15.70 3.99
N ALA A 11 -27.70 16.00 2.85
CA ALA A 11 -28.04 15.40 1.56
C ALA A 11 -27.78 13.89 1.54
N ALA A 12 -26.75 13.43 2.24
CA ALA A 12 -26.40 12.02 2.37
C ALA A 12 -27.18 11.28 3.47
N GLY A 13 -27.96 11.99 4.29
CA GLY A 13 -28.68 11.42 5.44
C GLY A 13 -27.74 10.89 6.53
N VAL A 14 -26.55 11.47 6.68
CA VAL A 14 -25.53 11.05 7.66
C VAL A 14 -25.56 11.97 8.87
N ASP A 15 -25.69 11.40 10.06
CA ASP A 15 -25.57 12.17 11.31
C ASP A 15 -24.10 12.41 11.68
N ALA A 16 -23.81 13.54 12.34
CA ALA A 16 -22.46 13.86 12.79
C ALA A 16 -21.88 12.80 13.76
N SER A 17 -22.72 12.04 14.47
CA SER A 17 -22.29 10.94 15.33
C SER A 17 -21.75 9.73 14.57
N GLN A 18 -21.93 9.68 13.24
CA GLN A 18 -21.52 8.59 12.37
C GLN A 18 -20.24 8.92 11.60
N LEU A 19 -19.56 10.02 11.93
CA LEU A 19 -18.30 10.39 11.28
C LEU A 19 -17.14 9.50 11.76
N PRO A 20 -16.11 9.26 10.92
CA PRO A 20 -15.94 9.82 9.58
C PRO A 20 -16.80 9.13 8.51
N ALA A 21 -17.21 9.87 7.47
CA ALA A 21 -18.00 9.35 6.36
C ALA A 21 -17.37 9.73 5.01
N LEU A 22 -17.35 8.78 4.08
CA LEU A 22 -17.03 8.99 2.68
C LEU A 22 -18.33 9.10 1.88
N ILE A 23 -18.53 10.25 1.23
CA ILE A 23 -19.67 10.50 0.35
C ILE A 23 -19.15 10.57 -1.08
N ARG A 24 -19.56 9.61 -1.92
CA ARG A 24 -19.16 9.53 -3.33
C ARG A 24 -20.09 10.33 -4.24
N TYR A 25 -19.59 10.71 -5.42
CA TYR A 25 -20.36 11.46 -6.41
C TYR A 25 -21.58 10.69 -6.98
N ASP A 26 -21.57 9.36 -6.87
CA ASP A 26 -22.67 8.47 -7.24
C ASP A 26 -23.73 8.33 -6.13
N GLY A 27 -23.59 9.07 -5.02
CA GLY A 27 -24.50 9.05 -3.88
C GLY A 27 -24.24 7.90 -2.90
N GLN A 28 -23.26 7.03 -3.13
CA GLN A 28 -22.89 6.00 -2.14
C GLN A 28 -22.22 6.64 -0.93
N VAL A 29 -22.61 6.16 0.26
CA VAL A 29 -22.07 6.58 1.55
C VAL A 29 -21.41 5.38 2.22
N VAL A 30 -20.17 5.56 2.67
CA VAL A 30 -19.46 4.59 3.49
C VAL A 30 -19.12 5.25 4.83
N ILE A 31 -19.60 4.64 5.92
CA ILE A 31 -19.33 5.08 7.29
C ILE A 31 -18.06 4.40 7.79
N ASP A 32 -17.20 5.16 8.46
CA ASP A 32 -15.88 4.76 8.95
C ASP A 32 -15.05 4.02 7.88
N PRO A 33 -14.80 4.68 6.72
CA PRO A 33 -14.19 4.02 5.57
C PRO A 33 -12.76 3.56 5.86
N SER A 34 -12.46 2.32 5.49
CA SER A 34 -11.08 1.81 5.48
C SER A 34 -10.29 2.34 4.28
N LEU A 35 -8.95 2.23 4.31
CA LEU A 35 -8.11 2.59 3.15
C LEU A 35 -8.51 1.87 1.85
N PRO A 36 -8.82 0.56 1.86
CA PRO A 36 -9.41 -0.11 0.70
C PRO A 36 -10.71 0.52 0.19
N ASP A 37 -11.56 1.03 1.08
CA ASP A 37 -12.80 1.70 0.68
C ASP A 37 -12.51 3.03 -0.01
N LEU A 38 -11.54 3.79 0.50
CA LEU A 38 -11.06 5.03 -0.13
C LEU A 38 -10.45 4.76 -1.51
N ALA A 39 -9.60 3.74 -1.64
CA ALA A 39 -8.97 3.35 -2.91
C ALA A 39 -10.04 2.97 -3.97
N ARG A 40 -11.02 2.14 -3.59
CA ARG A 40 -12.14 1.78 -4.49
C ARG A 40 -12.96 2.98 -4.91
N ALA A 41 -13.17 3.95 -4.01
CA ALA A 41 -13.97 5.13 -4.29
C ALA A 41 -13.36 6.06 -5.34
N ILE A 42 -12.02 6.08 -5.45
CA ILE A 42 -11.31 6.86 -6.49
C ILE A 42 -10.98 6.03 -7.74
N GLY A 43 -11.53 4.81 -7.86
CA GLY A 43 -11.37 3.95 -9.04
C GLY A 43 -10.05 3.17 -9.09
N VAL A 44 -9.31 3.10 -7.97
CA VAL A 44 -8.11 2.25 -7.88
C VAL A 44 -8.55 0.80 -7.65
N SER A 45 -8.08 -0.10 -8.51
CA SER A 45 -8.28 -1.55 -8.29
C SER A 45 -7.42 -1.99 -7.12
N VAL A 46 -8.06 -2.46 -6.06
CA VAL A 46 -7.39 -3.06 -4.88
C VAL A 46 -7.35 -4.58 -4.97
N LYS A 47 -7.90 -5.17 -6.04
CA LYS A 47 -7.93 -6.62 -6.21
C LYS A 47 -6.55 -7.10 -6.63
N ASN A 48 -5.97 -7.97 -5.82
CA ASN A 48 -4.82 -8.75 -6.22
C ASN A 48 -5.25 -9.80 -7.27
N GLU A 49 -4.84 -9.62 -8.52
CA GLU A 49 -5.00 -10.63 -9.58
C GLU A 49 -3.85 -11.65 -9.61
N ILE A 50 -2.82 -11.43 -8.78
CA ILE A 50 -1.62 -12.27 -8.73
C ILE A 50 -1.77 -13.29 -7.62
N GLU A 51 -2.02 -14.55 -8.00
CA GLU A 51 -2.19 -15.65 -7.05
C GLU A 51 -0.86 -16.26 -6.59
N SER A 52 0.20 -16.09 -7.38
CA SER A 52 1.52 -16.63 -7.08
C SER A 52 2.66 -15.79 -7.63
N CYS A 53 3.80 -15.77 -6.93
CA CYS A 53 5.05 -15.17 -7.38
C CYS A 53 6.28 -15.95 -6.88
N GLU A 54 7.48 -15.54 -7.31
CA GLU A 54 8.73 -16.09 -6.77
C GLU A 54 9.10 -15.46 -5.43
N LEU A 55 8.98 -14.14 -5.34
CA LEU A 55 9.27 -13.37 -4.12
C LEU A 55 8.06 -12.49 -3.74
N ALA A 56 7.52 -12.74 -2.54
CA ALA A 56 6.60 -11.81 -1.90
C ALA A 56 7.35 -10.97 -0.87
N ILE A 57 7.20 -9.65 -0.94
CA ILE A 57 7.75 -8.68 0.01
C ILE A 57 6.58 -8.07 0.78
N VAL A 58 6.63 -8.11 2.11
CA VAL A 58 5.58 -7.53 2.96
C VAL A 58 6.11 -6.27 3.62
N GLY A 59 5.65 -5.11 3.15
CA GLY A 59 6.02 -3.76 3.61
C GLY A 59 6.67 -2.92 2.50
N ALA A 60 6.11 -1.74 2.21
CA ALA A 60 6.59 -0.74 1.26
C ALA A 60 7.41 0.39 1.93
N GLY A 61 8.13 0.06 3.02
CA GLY A 61 9.15 0.95 3.58
C GLY A 61 10.46 0.93 2.78
N PRO A 62 11.51 1.64 3.23
CA PRO A 62 12.81 1.64 2.57
C PRO A 62 13.38 0.25 2.31
N ALA A 63 13.25 -0.67 3.29
CA ALA A 63 13.76 -2.03 3.17
C ALA A 63 13.05 -2.82 2.07
N GLY A 64 11.71 -2.83 2.07
CA GLY A 64 10.94 -3.57 1.08
C GLY A 64 11.02 -2.97 -0.32
N LEU A 65 10.95 -1.63 -0.45
CA LEU A 65 11.09 -0.96 -1.74
C LEU A 65 12.48 -1.20 -2.35
N THR A 66 13.54 -1.11 -1.54
CA THR A 66 14.90 -1.42 -2.02
C THR A 66 15.00 -2.88 -2.45
N ALA A 67 14.47 -3.82 -1.66
CA ALA A 67 14.46 -5.23 -2.04
C ALA A 67 13.68 -5.49 -3.33
N ALA A 68 12.56 -4.79 -3.55
CA ALA A 68 11.77 -4.89 -4.78
C ALA A 68 12.55 -4.40 -6.00
N VAL A 69 13.27 -3.27 -5.90
CA VAL A 69 14.16 -2.79 -6.96
C VAL A 69 15.17 -3.87 -7.35
N TYR A 70 15.91 -4.42 -6.38
CA TYR A 70 16.95 -5.41 -6.65
C TYR A 70 16.39 -6.73 -7.17
N ALA A 71 15.30 -7.23 -6.60
CA ALA A 71 14.71 -8.48 -7.04
C ALA A 71 14.15 -8.37 -8.48
N ALA A 72 13.40 -7.31 -8.75
CA ALA A 72 12.85 -7.09 -10.09
C ALA A 72 13.95 -6.84 -11.13
N SER A 73 15.05 -6.14 -10.77
CA SER A 73 16.17 -5.94 -11.70
C SER A 73 16.90 -7.23 -12.09
N GLU A 74 16.84 -8.26 -11.25
CA GLU A 74 17.37 -9.60 -11.53
C GLU A 74 16.34 -10.52 -12.19
N GLY A 75 15.16 -9.99 -12.55
CA GLY A 75 14.11 -10.71 -13.27
C GLY A 75 13.28 -11.66 -12.40
N LEU A 76 13.33 -11.54 -11.08
CA LEU A 76 12.42 -12.29 -10.20
C LEU A 76 10.99 -11.77 -10.33
N ASP A 77 10.03 -12.69 -10.47
CA ASP A 77 8.62 -12.36 -10.32
C ASP A 77 8.34 -11.92 -8.87
N THR A 78 8.23 -10.61 -8.69
CA THR A 78 8.26 -9.94 -7.39
C THR A 78 6.95 -9.22 -7.13
N VAL A 79 6.30 -9.57 -6.03
CA VAL A 79 5.11 -8.89 -5.52
C VAL A 79 5.44 -8.21 -4.20
N LEU A 80 5.21 -6.91 -4.10
CA LEU A 80 5.31 -6.14 -2.87
C LEU A 80 3.90 -5.78 -2.37
N LEU A 81 3.60 -6.15 -1.13
CA LEU A 81 2.34 -5.86 -0.44
C LEU A 81 2.56 -4.78 0.62
N ASP A 82 1.66 -3.80 0.74
CA ASP A 82 1.65 -2.87 1.87
C ASP A 82 0.24 -2.54 2.33
N GLN A 83 0.07 -2.39 3.66
CA GLN A 83 -1.22 -2.08 4.29
C GLN A 83 -1.71 -0.65 4.03
N ALA A 84 -0.81 0.25 3.62
CA ALA A 84 -1.06 1.64 3.34
C ALA A 84 -0.49 2.00 1.95
N VAL A 85 0.15 3.17 1.85
CA VAL A 85 0.84 3.68 0.66
C VAL A 85 2.36 3.54 0.83
N SER A 86 3.10 3.63 -0.27
CA SER A 86 4.57 3.54 -0.25
C SER A 86 5.22 4.58 0.67
N GLY A 87 6.28 4.15 1.36
CA GLY A 87 7.27 5.01 1.99
C GLY A 87 7.54 4.74 3.46
N GLY A 88 6.67 4.00 4.14
CA GLY A 88 6.82 3.68 5.56
C GLY A 88 7.15 4.92 6.41
N GLN A 89 7.96 4.74 7.45
CA GLN A 89 8.39 5.85 8.33
C GLN A 89 9.32 6.85 7.64
N ALA A 90 10.08 6.43 6.63
CA ALA A 90 10.98 7.35 5.92
C ALA A 90 10.19 8.38 5.09
N GLY A 91 9.07 7.97 4.51
CA GLY A 91 8.21 8.82 3.69
C GLY A 91 7.62 10.01 4.44
N THR A 92 7.52 9.95 5.77
CA THR A 92 7.00 11.05 6.60
C THR A 92 8.09 12.03 7.05
N SER A 93 9.36 11.75 6.76
CA SER A 93 10.46 12.62 7.17
C SER A 93 10.57 13.83 6.24
N PRO A 94 10.56 15.06 6.76
CA PRO A 94 10.72 16.26 5.94
C PRO A 94 12.13 16.41 5.37
N LEU A 95 13.13 15.77 6.00
CA LEU A 95 14.52 15.79 5.53
C LEU A 95 15.33 14.64 6.15
N ILE A 96 15.83 13.75 5.30
CA ILE A 96 16.74 12.67 5.66
C ILE A 96 18.18 13.13 5.35
N ARG A 97 19.02 13.31 6.36
CA ARG A 97 20.42 13.78 6.22
C ARG A 97 21.46 12.67 6.19
N ASN A 98 21.05 11.45 6.51
CA ASN A 98 21.92 10.29 6.66
C ASN A 98 21.74 9.26 5.54
N TYR A 99 21.08 9.62 4.43
CA TYR A 99 20.96 8.73 3.26
C TYR A 99 22.18 8.88 2.35
N PRO A 100 22.96 7.81 2.11
CA PRO A 100 24.13 7.87 1.23
C PRO A 100 23.79 8.38 -0.17
N GLY A 101 24.68 9.20 -0.75
CA GLY A 101 24.47 9.81 -2.07
C GLY A 101 23.76 11.17 -2.05
N PHE A 102 23.19 11.58 -0.91
CA PHE A 102 22.55 12.90 -0.75
C PHE A 102 23.26 13.73 0.32
N PRO A 103 24.41 14.38 0.02
CA PRO A 103 25.21 15.11 1.01
C PRO A 103 24.49 16.31 1.65
N HIS A 104 23.45 16.83 1.00
CA HIS A 104 22.61 17.91 1.53
C HIS A 104 21.27 17.40 2.12
N GLY A 105 21.11 16.08 2.18
CA GLY A 105 19.87 15.40 2.52
C GLY A 105 18.85 15.36 1.37
N ILE A 106 17.78 14.62 1.59
CA ILE A 106 16.66 14.46 0.65
C ILE A 106 15.33 14.43 1.43
N ASP A 107 14.26 14.95 0.83
CA ASP A 107 12.91 14.80 1.35
C ASP A 107 12.52 13.31 1.37
N GLY A 108 11.97 12.85 2.50
CA GLY A 108 11.66 11.45 2.70
C GLY A 108 10.55 10.95 1.79
N GLY A 109 9.53 11.76 1.55
CA GLY A 109 8.44 11.45 0.63
C GLY A 109 8.95 11.29 -0.80
N VAL A 110 9.74 12.27 -1.27
CA VAL A 110 10.35 12.24 -2.61
C VAL A 110 11.28 11.03 -2.79
N LEU A 111 12.08 10.70 -1.77
CA LEU A 111 12.94 9.52 -1.82
C LEU A 111 12.12 8.25 -1.99
N MET A 112 11.05 8.08 -1.22
CA MET A 112 10.23 6.88 -1.23
C MET A 112 9.38 6.75 -2.49
N GLU A 113 8.79 7.84 -2.96
CA GLU A 113 8.04 7.91 -4.23
C GLU A 113 8.93 7.47 -5.40
N ARG A 114 10.14 8.04 -5.52
CA ARG A 114 11.10 7.66 -6.56
C ARG A 114 11.57 6.22 -6.45
N THR A 115 11.75 5.71 -5.24
CA THR A 115 12.13 4.30 -5.05
C THR A 115 11.00 3.37 -5.47
N CYS A 116 9.75 3.74 -5.17
CA CYS A 116 8.57 3.01 -5.61
C CYS A 116 8.41 3.01 -7.13
N GLU A 117 8.59 4.17 -7.77
CA GLU A 117 8.60 4.31 -9.23
C GLU A 117 9.69 3.43 -9.85
N GLN A 118 10.90 3.43 -9.28
CA GLN A 118 11.99 2.59 -9.75
C GLN A 118 11.64 1.10 -9.65
N ALA A 119 11.09 0.63 -8.53
CA ALA A 119 10.68 -0.76 -8.36
C ALA A 119 9.65 -1.16 -9.42
N TRP A 120 8.66 -0.31 -9.65
CA TRP A 120 7.63 -0.53 -10.67
C TRP A 120 8.21 -0.59 -12.10
N LEU A 121 9.10 0.35 -12.46
CA LEU A 121 9.76 0.37 -13.76
C LEU A 121 10.68 -0.84 -13.99
N MET A 122 11.23 -1.41 -12.91
CA MET A 122 12.02 -2.65 -12.98
C MET A 122 11.16 -3.91 -13.09
N GLY A 123 9.83 -3.80 -12.95
CA GLY A 123 8.89 -4.90 -13.10
C GLY A 123 8.32 -5.47 -11.80
N ALA A 124 8.54 -4.82 -10.64
CA ALA A 124 7.89 -5.23 -9.41
C ALA A 124 6.38 -4.92 -9.45
N HIS A 125 5.57 -5.89 -9.04
CA HIS A 125 4.14 -5.71 -8.84
C HIS A 125 3.88 -5.17 -7.43
N ILE A 126 3.39 -3.93 -7.32
CA ILE A 126 3.18 -3.27 -6.02
C ILE A 126 1.69 -3.17 -5.76
N ILE A 127 1.25 -3.69 -4.60
CA ILE A 127 -0.14 -3.77 -4.20
C ILE A 127 -0.29 -3.02 -2.87
N PHE A 128 -1.02 -1.91 -2.92
CA PHE A 128 -1.29 -1.04 -1.78
C PHE A 128 -2.63 -1.35 -1.12
N ALA A 129 -2.80 -0.80 0.09
CA ALA A 129 -3.99 -1.01 0.91
C ALA A 129 -4.32 -2.49 1.17
N GLN A 130 -3.30 -3.35 1.15
CA GLN A 130 -3.43 -4.78 1.35
C GLN A 130 -2.60 -5.22 2.55
N GLN A 131 -3.27 -5.39 3.68
CA GLN A 131 -2.61 -5.81 4.92
C GLN A 131 -2.42 -7.33 4.93
N ALA A 132 -1.17 -7.79 5.05
CA ALA A 132 -0.87 -9.18 5.37
C ALA A 132 -1.17 -9.46 6.86
N VAL A 133 -1.92 -10.53 7.13
CA VAL A 133 -2.37 -10.91 8.49
C VAL A 133 -1.87 -12.27 8.95
N ALA A 134 -1.42 -13.13 8.03
CA ALA A 134 -0.81 -14.41 8.37
C ALA A 134 0.22 -14.85 7.33
N LEU A 135 1.18 -15.66 7.78
CA LEU A 135 2.17 -16.33 6.95
C LEU A 135 2.19 -17.82 7.32
N GLU A 136 1.93 -18.68 6.35
CA GLU A 136 1.86 -20.13 6.53
C GLU A 136 2.83 -20.85 5.58
N GLY A 137 3.40 -21.97 6.02
CA GLY A 137 4.11 -22.88 5.14
C GLY A 137 3.15 -23.91 4.53
N ARG A 138 3.16 -24.06 3.20
CA ARG A 138 2.38 -25.10 2.50
C ARG A 138 3.29 -25.85 1.52
N GLY A 139 3.81 -27.00 1.95
CA GLY A 139 4.80 -27.76 1.19
C GLY A 139 6.07 -26.93 0.95
N THR A 140 6.44 -26.75 -0.32
CA THR A 140 7.59 -25.94 -0.74
C THR A 140 7.30 -24.45 -0.82
N HIS A 141 6.04 -24.03 -0.67
CA HIS A 141 5.63 -22.64 -0.80
C HIS A 141 5.38 -21.99 0.57
N ARG A 142 5.29 -20.67 0.52
CA ARG A 142 4.84 -19.80 1.60
C ARG A 142 3.56 -19.12 1.15
N VAL A 143 2.58 -19.03 2.04
CA VAL A 143 1.30 -18.39 1.76
C VAL A 143 1.14 -17.19 2.66
N VAL A 144 1.05 -16.01 2.05
CA VAL A 144 0.71 -14.76 2.73
C VAL A 144 -0.80 -14.58 2.62
N ARG A 145 -1.49 -14.55 3.75
CA ARG A 145 -2.94 -14.25 3.80
C ARG A 145 -3.14 -12.78 4.08
N MET A 146 -4.07 -12.16 3.37
CA MET A 146 -4.43 -10.76 3.57
C MET A 146 -5.73 -10.60 4.36
N LEU A 147 -5.96 -9.39 4.85
CA LEU A 147 -7.11 -9.07 5.70
C LEU A 147 -8.46 -9.34 5.03
N ASP A 148 -8.55 -9.16 3.71
CA ASP A 148 -9.76 -9.44 2.92
C ASP A 148 -10.00 -10.93 2.63
N GLY A 149 -9.11 -11.80 3.11
CA GLY A 149 -9.16 -13.25 2.90
C GLY A 149 -8.46 -13.73 1.63
N ALA A 150 -7.90 -12.85 0.80
CA ALA A 150 -7.07 -13.24 -0.33
C ALA A 150 -5.79 -13.94 0.15
N GLU A 151 -5.19 -14.74 -0.73
CA GLU A 151 -3.93 -15.43 -0.49
C GLU A 151 -2.96 -15.19 -1.65
N LEU A 152 -1.69 -14.97 -1.33
CA LEU A 152 -0.58 -14.96 -2.29
C LEU A 152 0.37 -16.10 -1.95
N GLN A 153 0.64 -16.94 -2.94
CA GLN A 153 1.63 -18.00 -2.84
C GLN A 153 2.99 -17.50 -3.32
N ALA A 154 4.03 -17.72 -2.54
CA ALA A 154 5.39 -17.32 -2.87
C ALA A 154 6.36 -18.48 -2.67
N ARG A 155 7.44 -18.53 -3.45
CA ARG A 155 8.58 -19.42 -3.15
C ARG A 155 9.36 -18.90 -1.93
N THR A 156 9.51 -17.58 -1.86
CA THR A 156 10.22 -16.87 -0.79
C THR A 156 9.40 -15.67 -0.30
N VAL A 157 9.41 -15.43 1.01
CA VAL A 157 8.79 -14.25 1.61
C VAL A 157 9.85 -13.42 2.34
N LEU A 158 9.91 -12.13 2.04
CA LEU A 158 10.70 -11.14 2.76
C LEU A 158 9.75 -10.28 3.62
N ILE A 159 9.98 -10.24 4.93
CA ILE A 159 9.21 -9.41 5.87
C ILE A 159 9.97 -8.10 6.11
N ALA A 160 9.32 -6.98 5.82
CA ALA A 160 9.89 -5.62 5.86
C ALA A 160 8.84 -4.57 6.33
N THR A 161 7.96 -4.98 7.26
CA THR A 161 6.82 -4.21 7.80
C THR A 161 7.22 -3.10 8.76
#